data_AF-R9P2D1-F1
#
_entry.id   AF-R9P2D1-F1
#
_cell.length_a   1.000
_cell.length_b   1.000
_cell.length_c   1.000
_cell.angle_alpha   90.00
_cell.angle_beta   90.00
_cell.angle_gamma   90.00
#
_symmetry.space_group_name_H-M   'P 1'
#
loop_
_entity.id
_entity.type
_entity.pdbx_description
1 polymer ?
#
loop_
_entity_poly.entity_id
_entity_poly.type
_entity_poly.pdbx_seq_one_letter_code
_entity_poly.pdbx_strand_id
1 'polypeptide(L)'
;MEWSSSTLCAFTTERVAARYLAMNGDHNDDEAPQQHHGSGDNAAAGPSNSNQISTSFFPPPPQVYKNFTKRNLRYLDILNSHPLADGEPSWDQLDATQRLERQSAILRQHTSTSKTSAQEQQDDDVDMAVVEDSANDQGSDELPDFDLKAELEPPNVDWIEEDGGYTVFGQLWPIPDVMPSLEQLGIPVLYPLEGTDRKELLLTLLRTLLQTYREITGDLLKPAQPYDVWVPAVPDPSLTPEQQQQQMATNPGFWTQSTEAKDRLKHMQNVVVNMQFLINELRPVQAKETLKLIMQMQLERRKQETKLIRDKCESMRSRVEELKAMLAKQSRP
;
A
#
# COMPACT_ATOMS: atom_id res chain seq x y z
N MET A 1 -8.37 -28.96 -13.73
CA MET A 1 -7.28 -28.12 -13.21
C MET A 1 -7.70 -26.68 -13.42
N GLU A 2 -8.52 -26.18 -12.51
CA GLU A 2 -8.88 -24.77 -12.45
C GLU A 2 -7.68 -24.04 -11.85
N TRP A 3 -7.03 -23.18 -12.62
CA TRP A 3 -5.92 -22.37 -12.11
C TRP A 3 -6.51 -21.16 -11.40
N SER A 4 -6.07 -20.99 -10.16
CA SER A 4 -6.49 -19.96 -9.20
C SER A 4 -6.38 -18.54 -9.78
N SER A 5 -7.28 -17.66 -9.32
CA SER A 5 -7.43 -16.24 -9.64
C SER A 5 -6.14 -15.40 -9.51
N SER A 6 -5.08 -15.95 -8.91
CA SER A 6 -3.77 -15.32 -8.71
C SER A 6 -3.09 -14.88 -10.01
N THR A 7 -3.34 -15.52 -11.16
CA THR A 7 -2.69 -15.14 -12.43
C THR A 7 -3.26 -13.86 -13.05
N LEU A 8 -4.48 -13.46 -12.69
CA LEU A 8 -5.16 -12.27 -13.25
C LEU A 8 -4.82 -10.97 -12.50
N CYS A 9 -4.31 -11.04 -11.26
CA CYS A 9 -4.13 -9.85 -10.42
C CYS A 9 -2.98 -8.93 -10.87
N ALA A 10 -2.04 -9.44 -11.67
CA ALA A 10 -0.93 -8.63 -12.20
C ALA A 10 -1.35 -7.57 -13.24
N PHE A 11 -2.59 -7.59 -13.72
CA PHE A 11 -3.10 -6.65 -14.73
C PHE A 11 -3.74 -5.37 -14.15
N THR A 12 -3.97 -5.29 -12.83
CA THR A 12 -4.83 -4.24 -12.25
C THR A 12 -4.11 -3.00 -11.69
N THR A 13 -2.78 -3.00 -11.60
CA THR A 13 -2.03 -1.92 -10.92
C THR A 13 -1.89 -0.63 -11.75
N GLU A 14 -2.21 -0.66 -13.05
CA GLU A 14 -2.03 0.48 -13.96
C GLU A 14 -3.22 1.47 -13.95
N ARG A 15 -4.35 1.13 -13.30
CA ARG A 15 -5.57 1.94 -13.32
C ARG A 15 -5.70 2.97 -12.19
N VAL A 16 -4.82 2.94 -11.20
CA VAL A 16 -4.89 3.83 -10.02
C VAL A 16 -4.31 5.22 -10.30
N ALA A 17 -3.34 5.34 -11.22
CA ALA A 17 -2.71 6.63 -11.54
C ALA A 17 -3.62 7.62 -12.28
N ALA A 18 -4.65 7.14 -13.00
CA ALA A 18 -5.52 8.00 -13.80
C ALA A 18 -6.64 8.70 -13.00
N ARG A 19 -6.88 8.29 -11.74
CA ARG A 19 -8.02 8.81 -10.94
C ARG A 19 -7.67 9.99 -10.03
N TYR A 20 -6.38 10.28 -9.85
CA TYR A 20 -5.91 11.36 -8.96
C TYR A 20 -5.93 12.77 -9.58
N LEU A 21 -6.22 12.91 -10.88
CA LEU A 21 -6.18 14.20 -11.58
C LEU A 21 -7.54 14.90 -11.76
N ALA A 22 -8.65 14.32 -11.27
CA ALA A 22 -10.00 14.79 -11.59
C ALA A 22 -10.82 15.38 -10.41
N MET A 23 -10.24 15.55 -9.21
CA MET A 23 -11.02 15.88 -8.00
C MET A 23 -10.83 17.29 -7.41
N ASN A 24 -10.27 18.23 -8.19
CA ASN A 24 -10.27 19.65 -7.79
C ASN A 24 -11.35 20.41 -8.58
N GLY A 25 -12.57 20.43 -8.04
CA GLY A 25 -13.72 21.17 -8.55
C GLY A 25 -14.71 21.47 -7.43
N ASP A 26 -14.77 22.75 -7.07
CA ASP A 26 -15.68 23.45 -6.15
C ASP A 26 -17.18 23.09 -6.28
N HIS A 27 -17.94 23.10 -5.17
CA HIS A 27 -19.22 23.82 -4.91
C HIS A 27 -20.22 23.14 -3.94
N ASN A 28 -20.46 23.84 -2.80
CA ASN A 28 -21.70 24.25 -2.11
C ASN A 28 -22.95 23.34 -1.91
N ASP A 29 -23.30 23.27 -0.61
CA ASP A 29 -24.57 23.57 0.09
C ASP A 29 -25.88 22.80 -0.15
N ASP A 30 -26.56 22.62 1.01
CA ASP A 30 -27.98 22.39 1.29
C ASP A 30 -28.61 21.00 1.03
N GLU A 31 -28.93 20.29 2.13
CA GLU A 31 -30.31 20.02 2.58
C GLU A 31 -30.34 18.95 3.68
N ALA A 32 -30.75 19.36 4.88
CA ALA A 32 -31.21 18.46 5.94
C ALA A 32 -32.73 18.22 5.80
N PRO A 33 -33.24 17.03 6.13
CA PRO A 33 -34.61 16.90 6.60
C PRO A 33 -34.65 16.35 8.03
N GLN A 34 -34.97 17.28 8.93
CA GLN A 34 -36.12 17.24 9.84
C GLN A 34 -36.57 15.91 10.48
N GLN A 35 -36.57 15.98 11.80
CA GLN A 35 -37.13 15.11 12.83
C GLN A 35 -38.55 14.58 12.55
N HIS A 36 -38.81 13.35 13.03
CA HIS A 36 -40.15 12.95 13.45
C HIS A 36 -40.09 12.28 14.83
N HIS A 37 -40.77 12.91 15.79
CA HIS A 37 -41.08 12.41 17.13
C HIS A 37 -42.08 11.24 17.09
N GLY A 38 -41.94 10.29 18.03
CA GLY A 38 -42.97 9.28 18.31
C GLY A 38 -42.60 8.31 19.42
N SER A 39 -42.88 8.73 20.66
CA SER A 39 -43.30 7.98 21.87
C SER A 39 -42.55 6.71 22.30
N GLY A 40 -42.00 6.80 23.52
CA GLY A 40 -41.28 5.73 24.19
C GLY A 40 -42.15 4.63 24.82
N ASP A 41 -41.47 3.54 25.13
CA ASP A 41 -41.76 2.67 26.26
C ASP A 41 -40.44 2.18 26.87
N ASN A 42 -40.34 2.32 28.18
CA ASN A 42 -39.22 1.90 29.02
C ASN A 42 -39.19 0.37 29.14
N ALA A 43 -38.08 -0.26 28.74
CA ALA A 43 -37.74 -1.60 29.21
C ALA A 43 -36.22 -1.78 29.34
N ALA A 44 -35.79 -1.82 30.61
CA ALA A 44 -34.66 -2.55 31.20
C ALA A 44 -33.28 -2.55 30.50
N ALA A 45 -32.32 -1.96 31.21
CA ALA A 45 -30.91 -1.91 30.91
C ALA A 45 -30.21 -3.27 30.87
N GLY A 46 -29.36 -3.43 29.86
CA GLY A 46 -28.20 -4.34 29.85
C GLY A 46 -27.43 -4.15 28.54
N PRO A 47 -26.18 -3.65 28.53
CA PRO A 47 -25.49 -3.44 27.25
C PRO A 47 -24.62 -4.66 26.92
N SER A 48 -25.24 -5.69 26.37
CA SER A 48 -24.55 -6.59 25.42
C SER A 48 -24.65 -5.94 24.04
N ASN A 49 -23.64 -5.16 23.66
CA ASN A 49 -23.56 -4.51 22.35
C ASN A 49 -23.14 -5.51 21.26
N SER A 50 -23.99 -6.51 20.97
CA SER A 50 -23.76 -7.46 19.87
C SER A 50 -24.86 -7.46 18.80
N ASN A 51 -25.97 -6.75 18.99
CA ASN A 51 -27.13 -6.86 18.09
C ASN A 51 -27.71 -5.51 17.63
N GLN A 52 -26.87 -4.59 17.16
CA GLN A 52 -27.34 -3.59 16.19
C GLN A 52 -26.88 -4.02 14.80
N ILE A 53 -27.80 -4.69 14.10
CA ILE A 53 -27.72 -5.02 12.69
C ILE A 53 -27.57 -3.69 11.93
N SER A 54 -26.32 -3.30 11.70
CA SER A 54 -25.99 -2.15 10.86
C SER A 54 -26.24 -2.56 9.42
N THR A 55 -27.15 -1.85 8.77
CA THR A 55 -27.52 -1.96 7.35
C THR A 55 -26.41 -1.46 6.42
N SER A 56 -25.15 -1.73 6.77
CA SER A 56 -23.97 -1.32 6.02
C SER A 56 -23.16 -2.54 5.62
N PHE A 57 -22.88 -2.67 4.32
CA PHE A 57 -22.11 -3.76 3.71
C PHE A 57 -20.63 -3.81 4.17
N PHE A 58 -20.18 -2.77 4.88
CA PHE A 58 -18.80 -2.64 5.32
C PHE A 58 -18.69 -2.82 6.84
N PRO A 59 -17.66 -3.54 7.32
CA PRO A 59 -17.40 -3.65 8.74
C PRO A 59 -17.11 -2.26 9.33
N PRO A 60 -17.59 -1.96 10.55
CA PRO A 60 -17.25 -0.71 11.22
C PRO A 60 -15.73 -0.64 11.49
N PRO A 61 -15.13 0.55 11.52
CA PRO A 61 -13.70 0.70 11.79
C PRO A 61 -13.33 0.19 13.20
N PRO A 62 -12.06 -0.23 13.43
CA PRO A 62 -11.60 -0.72 14.72
C PRO A 62 -11.82 0.28 15.86
N GLN A 63 -12.29 -0.16 17.03
CA GLN A 63 -12.67 0.74 18.15
C GLN A 63 -11.55 1.68 18.63
N VAL A 64 -10.28 1.33 18.35
CA VAL A 64 -9.09 2.14 18.66
C VAL A 64 -9.19 3.57 18.13
N TYR A 65 -9.95 3.83 17.05
CA TYR A 65 -10.13 5.19 16.52
C TYR A 65 -10.69 6.17 17.56
N LYS A 66 -11.47 5.69 18.55
CA LYS A 66 -12.04 6.52 19.62
C LYS A 66 -10.97 7.10 20.54
N ASN A 67 -9.82 6.44 20.61
CA ASN A 67 -8.72 6.81 21.50
C ASN A 67 -7.86 7.93 20.87
N PHE A 68 -8.00 8.20 19.56
CA PHE A 68 -7.35 9.31 18.84
C PHE A 68 -8.06 10.65 19.09
N THR A 69 -8.02 11.14 20.34
CA THR A 69 -8.49 12.48 20.70
C THR A 69 -7.36 13.50 20.66
N LYS A 70 -7.66 14.79 20.42
CA LYS A 70 -6.66 15.88 20.47
C LYS A 70 -5.91 15.93 21.80
N ARG A 71 -6.59 15.55 22.90
CA ARG A 71 -6.00 15.44 24.24
C ARG A 71 -4.96 14.32 24.30
N ASN A 72 -5.32 13.13 23.84
CA ASN A 72 -4.46 11.95 23.88
C ASN A 72 -3.24 12.09 22.97
N LEU A 73 -3.38 12.79 21.83
CA LEU A 73 -2.25 13.14 20.97
C LEU A 73 -1.25 14.06 21.67
N ARG A 74 -1.71 15.07 22.42
CA ARG A 74 -0.81 15.92 23.22
C ARG A 74 -0.09 15.13 24.31
N TYR A 75 -0.78 14.19 24.96
CA TYR A 75 -0.14 13.31 25.93
C TYR A 75 0.89 12.38 25.29
N LEU A 76 0.61 11.86 24.10
CA LEU A 76 1.57 11.10 23.31
C LEU A 76 2.81 11.94 22.96
N ASP A 77 2.63 13.18 22.50
CA ASP A 77 3.76 14.07 22.20
C ASP A 77 4.65 14.29 23.43
N ILE A 78 4.04 14.46 24.61
CA ILE A 78 4.75 14.56 25.88
C ILE A 78 5.53 13.28 26.19
N LEU A 79 4.88 12.11 26.06
CA LEU A 79 5.50 10.80 26.30
C LEU A 79 6.67 10.51 25.34
N ASN A 80 6.55 10.91 24.08
CA ASN A 80 7.58 10.75 23.07
C ASN A 80 8.74 11.73 23.24
N SER A 81 8.47 12.92 23.76
CA SER A 81 9.51 13.92 24.06
C SER A 81 10.29 13.61 25.34
N HIS A 82 9.76 12.76 26.23
CA HIS A 82 10.42 12.43 27.49
C HIS A 82 11.65 11.53 27.22
N PRO A 83 12.88 12.01 27.52
CA PRO A 83 14.07 11.19 27.35
C PRO A 83 14.01 9.99 28.31
N LEU A 84 14.27 8.79 27.81
CA LEU A 84 14.47 7.64 28.68
C LEU A 84 15.74 7.88 29.50
N ALA A 85 15.68 7.71 30.83
CA ALA A 85 16.88 7.83 31.67
C ALA A 85 17.83 6.64 31.42
N ASP A 86 19.14 6.90 31.52
CA ASP A 86 20.20 5.89 31.33
C ASP A 86 20.04 4.75 32.36
N GLY A 87 19.50 3.61 31.91
CA GLY A 87 19.29 2.41 32.73
C GLY A 87 17.83 1.94 32.84
N GLU A 88 16.86 2.67 32.28
CA GLU A 88 15.47 2.21 32.27
C GLU A 88 15.18 1.25 31.10
N PRO A 89 14.47 0.13 31.34
CA PRO A 89 14.06 -0.81 30.29
C PRO A 89 13.19 -0.14 29.22
N SER A 90 13.30 -0.64 27.98
CA SER A 90 12.46 -0.19 26.85
C SER A 90 10.99 -0.44 27.16
N TRP A 91 10.10 0.37 26.58
CA TRP A 91 8.66 0.19 26.68
C TRP A 91 8.25 -1.23 26.25
N ASP A 92 8.94 -1.83 25.28
CA ASP A 92 8.66 -3.17 24.76
C ASP A 92 8.86 -4.29 25.79
N GLN A 93 9.73 -4.07 26.78
CA GLN A 93 10.10 -5.08 27.79
C GLN A 93 9.22 -5.02 29.05
N LEU A 94 8.44 -3.94 29.22
CA LEU A 94 7.55 -3.74 30.35
C LEU A 94 6.20 -4.43 30.14
N ASP A 95 5.66 -4.98 31.23
CA ASP A 95 4.29 -5.49 31.27
C ASP A 95 3.25 -4.34 31.13
N ALA A 96 2.04 -4.66 30.68
CA ALA A 96 0.99 -3.66 30.41
C ALA A 96 0.67 -2.79 31.64
N THR A 97 0.72 -3.38 32.84
CA THR A 97 0.51 -2.66 34.10
C THR A 97 1.64 -1.68 34.41
N GLN A 98 2.89 -2.10 34.19
CA GLN A 98 4.09 -1.30 34.42
C GLN A 98 4.21 -0.14 33.43
N ARG A 99 3.76 -0.34 32.18
CA ARG A 99 3.68 0.73 31.17
C ARG A 99 2.71 1.82 31.59
N LEU A 100 1.53 1.43 32.08
CA LEU A 100 0.51 2.38 32.51
C LEU A 100 0.93 3.17 33.75
N GLU A 101 1.59 2.52 34.71
CA GLU A 101 2.17 3.20 35.87
C GLU A 101 3.20 4.25 35.44
N ARG A 102 4.14 3.86 34.55
CA ARG A 102 5.17 4.77 34.01
C ARG A 102 4.55 5.94 33.25
N GLN A 103 3.58 5.66 32.37
CA GLN A 103 2.82 6.67 31.63
C GLN A 103 2.14 7.66 32.60
N SER A 104 1.43 7.15 33.60
CA SER A 104 0.72 7.99 34.58
C SER A 104 1.69 8.85 35.39
N ALA A 105 2.88 8.35 35.71
CA ALA A 105 3.92 9.09 36.41
C ALA A 105 4.45 10.25 35.57
N ILE A 106 4.79 10.01 34.30
CA ILE A 106 5.29 11.03 33.37
C ILE A 106 4.24 12.13 33.15
N LEU A 107 2.99 11.74 32.90
CA LEU A 107 1.90 12.69 32.70
C LEU A 107 1.58 13.51 33.97
N ARG A 108 1.70 12.92 35.16
CA ARG A 108 1.55 13.64 36.44
C ARG A 108 2.67 14.65 36.68
N GLN A 109 3.91 14.32 36.31
CA GLN A 109 5.05 15.24 36.41
C GLN A 109 4.90 16.43 35.44
N HIS A 110 4.36 16.20 34.25
CA HIS A 110 4.15 17.26 33.28
C HIS A 110 2.93 18.16 33.61
N THR A 111 1.89 17.60 34.22
CA THR A 111 0.75 18.40 34.69
C THR A 111 1.11 19.23 35.92
N SER A 112 1.89 18.71 36.87
CA SER A 112 2.36 19.47 38.04
C SER A 112 3.31 20.60 37.66
N THR A 113 4.27 20.37 36.75
CA THR A 113 5.17 21.42 36.23
C THR A 113 4.40 22.53 35.51
N SER A 114 3.37 22.20 34.70
CA SER A 114 2.52 23.21 34.07
C SER A 114 1.74 24.06 35.08
N LYS A 115 1.24 23.44 36.16
CA LYS A 115 0.52 24.12 37.24
C LYS A 115 1.46 25.05 38.02
N THR A 116 2.71 24.66 38.27
CA THR A 116 3.72 25.52 38.91
C THR A 116 4.10 26.73 38.04
N SER A 117 4.30 26.55 36.73
CA SER A 117 4.58 27.68 35.83
C SER A 117 3.42 28.66 35.65
N ALA A 118 2.17 28.19 35.75
CA ALA A 118 0.98 29.05 35.69
C ALA A 118 0.77 29.87 36.98
N GLN A 119 1.34 29.42 38.11
CA GLN A 119 1.16 30.06 39.41
C GLN A 119 2.23 31.12 39.71
N GLU A 120 3.35 31.16 38.97
CA GLU A 120 4.38 32.20 39.08
C GLU A 120 4.15 33.42 38.15
N GLN A 121 3.17 33.38 37.25
CA GLN A 121 2.80 34.48 36.34
C GLN A 121 1.46 35.14 36.68
N GLN A 122 0.99 35.01 37.92
CA GLN A 122 -0.24 35.61 38.40
C GLN A 122 0.05 36.85 39.28
N ASP A 123 0.81 37.80 38.74
CA ASP A 123 0.84 39.19 39.20
C ASP A 123 1.14 40.04 37.95
N ASP A 124 0.12 40.77 37.46
CA ASP A 124 0.03 41.52 36.19
C ASP A 124 -0.25 40.72 34.89
N ASP A 125 -1.53 40.45 34.56
CA ASP A 125 -2.17 41.10 33.40
C ASP A 125 -3.70 40.86 33.34
N VAL A 126 -4.38 41.76 32.65
CA VAL A 126 -5.85 41.91 32.54
C VAL A 126 -6.53 40.74 31.79
N ASP A 127 -7.65 40.31 32.36
CA ASP A 127 -8.57 39.26 31.91
C ASP A 127 -9.12 39.50 30.49
N MET A 128 -8.80 38.59 29.55
CA MET A 128 -9.46 38.48 28.25
C MET A 128 -10.13 37.12 28.16
N ALA A 129 -11.43 37.11 28.39
CA ALA A 129 -12.30 35.95 28.34
C ALA A 129 -12.11 35.14 27.05
N VAL A 130 -11.56 33.93 27.20
CA VAL A 130 -11.65 32.89 26.19
C VAL A 130 -13.10 32.39 26.22
N VAL A 131 -13.77 32.49 25.07
CA VAL A 131 -15.14 32.01 24.87
C VAL A 131 -15.14 30.49 25.10
N GLU A 132 -15.66 30.08 26.25
CA GLU A 132 -15.94 28.69 26.59
C GLU A 132 -17.12 28.21 25.76
N ASP A 133 -16.83 27.37 24.77
CA ASP A 133 -17.85 26.57 24.11
C ASP A 133 -18.34 25.51 25.11
N SER A 134 -19.50 25.80 25.69
CA SER A 134 -20.14 25.01 26.73
C SER A 134 -20.72 23.72 26.16
N ALA A 135 -19.95 22.63 26.22
CA ALA A 135 -20.48 21.29 26.13
C ALA A 135 -19.69 20.32 27.01
N ASN A 136 -20.25 20.06 28.20
CA ASN A 136 -20.02 18.88 29.04
C ASN A 136 -18.69 18.82 29.82
N ASP A 137 -18.50 19.77 30.73
CA ASP A 137 -17.51 19.69 31.82
C ASP A 137 -18.10 18.93 33.04
N GLN A 138 -18.11 17.61 32.95
CA GLN A 138 -18.21 16.69 34.10
C GLN A 138 -17.28 15.50 33.84
N GLY A 139 -16.01 15.65 34.21
CA GLY A 139 -14.97 14.63 34.07
C GLY A 139 -13.58 15.17 34.42
N SER A 140 -13.44 15.70 35.63
CA SER A 140 -12.20 16.24 36.18
C SER A 140 -11.10 15.18 36.30
N ASP A 141 -9.90 15.47 35.77
CA ASP A 141 -8.59 14.94 36.17
C ASP A 141 -8.32 13.41 36.09
N GLU A 142 -9.12 12.61 35.39
CA GLU A 142 -8.78 11.19 35.16
C GLU A 142 -7.81 11.03 33.96
N LEU A 143 -6.59 10.61 34.30
CA LEU A 143 -5.58 10.15 33.33
C LEU A 143 -6.14 8.94 32.54
N PRO A 144 -5.76 8.78 31.26
CA PRO A 144 -6.17 7.62 30.49
C PRO A 144 -5.85 6.30 31.21
N ASP A 145 -6.82 5.41 31.24
CA ASP A 145 -6.79 4.06 31.82
C ASP A 145 -6.24 3.00 30.85
N PHE A 146 -5.80 3.43 29.67
CA PHE A 146 -5.20 2.60 28.64
C PHE A 146 -3.80 3.09 28.27
N ASP A 147 -2.99 2.19 27.71
CA ASP A 147 -1.63 2.47 27.26
C ASP A 147 -1.68 3.32 25.98
N LEU A 148 -1.40 4.62 26.13
CA LEU A 148 -1.40 5.58 25.04
C LEU A 148 -0.34 5.24 24.00
N LYS A 149 0.79 4.67 24.43
CA LYS A 149 1.92 4.41 23.55
C LYS A 149 1.65 3.16 22.70
N ALA A 150 1.19 2.08 23.32
CA ALA A 150 0.89 0.84 22.61
C ALA A 150 -0.30 0.97 21.62
N GLU A 151 -1.27 1.84 21.90
CA GLU A 151 -2.48 1.94 21.07
C GLU A 151 -2.42 3.03 19.99
N LEU A 152 -1.70 4.14 20.22
CA LEU A 152 -1.66 5.26 19.29
C LEU A 152 -0.37 5.29 18.44
N GLU A 153 0.67 4.56 18.82
CA GLU A 153 1.84 4.40 17.94
C GLU A 153 1.53 3.43 16.80
N PRO A 154 2.13 3.66 15.61
CA PRO A 154 2.09 2.68 14.54
C PRO A 154 2.59 1.33 15.04
N PRO A 155 1.99 0.21 14.61
CA PRO A 155 2.55 -1.10 14.91
C PRO A 155 3.99 -1.18 14.40
N ASN A 156 4.85 -1.87 15.16
CA ASN A 156 6.24 -2.11 14.78
C ASN A 156 6.26 -2.79 13.40
N VAL A 157 7.02 -2.33 12.40
CA VAL A 157 7.02 -2.93 11.05
C VAL A 157 7.92 -4.17 10.97
N ASP A 158 8.87 -4.33 11.89
CA ASP A 158 9.90 -5.37 11.83
C ASP A 158 9.32 -6.79 11.94
N TRP A 159 8.23 -6.95 12.71
CA TRP A 159 7.49 -8.21 12.83
C TRP A 159 6.99 -8.78 11.47
N ILE A 160 6.70 -7.91 10.51
CA ILE A 160 6.18 -8.27 9.18
C ILE A 160 7.33 -8.72 8.28
N GLU A 161 8.52 -8.16 8.48
CA GLU A 161 9.74 -8.60 7.79
C GLU A 161 10.23 -9.95 8.35
N GLU A 162 10.14 -10.15 9.67
CA GLU A 162 10.47 -11.42 10.35
C GLU A 162 9.53 -12.56 9.96
N ASP A 163 8.22 -12.29 9.88
CA ASP A 163 7.21 -13.25 9.43
C ASP A 163 7.28 -13.53 7.91
N GLY A 164 8.15 -12.82 7.17
CA GLY A 164 8.45 -13.05 5.76
C GLY A 164 7.33 -12.61 4.81
N GLY A 165 6.36 -11.82 5.28
CA GLY A 165 5.23 -11.35 4.49
C GLY A 165 3.97 -11.04 5.30
N TYR A 166 2.96 -10.51 4.63
CA TYR A 166 1.68 -10.16 5.24
C TYR A 166 0.51 -10.74 4.44
N THR A 167 -0.59 -11.09 5.11
CA THR A 167 -1.77 -11.66 4.46
C THR A 167 -2.83 -10.59 4.21
N VAL A 168 -3.28 -10.46 2.97
CA VAL A 168 -4.37 -9.55 2.59
C VAL A 168 -5.46 -10.35 1.87
N PHE A 169 -6.69 -10.31 2.40
CA PHE A 169 -7.86 -11.02 1.84
C PHE A 169 -7.60 -12.51 1.56
N GLY A 170 -6.82 -13.18 2.42
CA GLY A 170 -6.47 -14.60 2.28
C GLY A 170 -5.32 -14.89 1.31
N GLN A 171 -4.66 -13.88 0.76
CA GLN A 171 -3.45 -14.02 -0.05
C GLN A 171 -2.23 -13.58 0.75
N LEU A 172 -1.21 -14.44 0.82
CA LEU A 172 0.07 -14.12 1.43
C LEU A 172 0.94 -13.32 0.45
N TRP A 173 1.38 -12.14 0.87
CA TRP A 173 2.29 -11.27 0.15
C TRP A 173 3.68 -11.37 0.78
N PRO A 174 4.66 -12.00 0.11
CA PRO A 174 5.99 -12.18 0.67
C PRO A 174 6.77 -10.86 0.70
N ILE A 175 7.63 -10.72 1.70
CA ILE A 175 8.63 -9.64 1.79
C ILE A 175 10.00 -10.32 1.89
N PRO A 176 10.94 -10.07 0.96
CA PRO A 176 10.85 -9.22 -0.23
C PRO A 176 9.94 -9.81 -1.32
N ASP A 177 9.28 -8.95 -2.10
CA ASP A 177 8.46 -9.35 -3.26
C ASP A 177 9.37 -9.91 -4.37
N VAL A 178 9.54 -11.24 -4.37
CA VAL A 178 10.30 -11.97 -5.39
C VAL A 178 9.33 -12.81 -6.21
N MET A 179 9.31 -12.57 -7.52
CA MET A 179 8.56 -13.40 -8.44
C MET A 179 9.14 -14.83 -8.41
N PRO A 180 8.34 -15.87 -8.16
CA PRO A 180 8.81 -17.24 -8.15
C PRO A 180 9.42 -17.62 -9.51
N SER A 181 10.46 -18.44 -9.50
CA SER A 181 11.11 -18.87 -10.74
C SER A 181 10.19 -19.80 -11.54
N LEU A 182 10.43 -19.90 -12.85
CA LEU A 182 9.67 -20.83 -13.72
C LEU A 182 9.76 -22.28 -13.23
N GLU A 183 10.92 -22.68 -12.72
CA GLU A 183 11.15 -24.02 -12.18
C GLU A 183 10.35 -24.26 -10.90
N GLN A 184 10.26 -23.26 -10.01
CA GLN A 184 9.44 -23.32 -8.80
C GLN A 184 7.94 -23.41 -9.11
N LEU A 185 7.51 -22.82 -10.23
CA LEU A 185 6.14 -22.93 -10.74
C LEU A 185 5.87 -24.25 -11.48
N GLY A 186 6.88 -25.11 -11.63
CA GLY A 186 6.76 -26.36 -12.40
C GLY A 186 6.59 -26.15 -13.90
N ILE A 187 6.95 -24.97 -14.42
CA ILE A 187 6.81 -24.61 -15.83
C ILE A 187 8.15 -24.79 -16.53
N PRO A 188 8.22 -25.56 -17.63
CA PRO A 188 9.47 -25.75 -18.34
C PRO A 188 9.96 -24.44 -18.97
N VAL A 189 11.23 -24.13 -18.73
CA VAL A 189 11.92 -22.99 -19.36
C VAL A 189 12.17 -23.31 -20.82
N LEU A 190 11.68 -22.46 -21.73
CA LEU A 190 11.72 -22.70 -23.18
C LEU A 190 12.88 -22.01 -23.90
N TYR A 191 13.79 -21.37 -23.16
CA TYR A 191 14.90 -20.60 -23.69
C TYR A 191 16.19 -20.83 -22.90
N PRO A 192 17.37 -20.66 -23.52
CA PRO A 192 18.65 -20.71 -22.79
C PRO A 192 18.76 -19.54 -21.82
N LEU A 193 19.17 -19.82 -20.58
CA LEU A 193 19.27 -18.84 -19.49
C LEU A 193 20.47 -17.89 -19.65
N GLU A 194 21.47 -18.23 -20.48
CA GLU A 194 22.72 -17.50 -20.60
C GLU A 194 22.97 -16.92 -22.01
N GLY A 195 23.48 -15.69 -22.05
CA GLY A 195 24.19 -15.12 -23.21
C GLY A 195 23.35 -14.57 -24.38
N THR A 196 22.02 -14.66 -24.34
CA THR A 196 21.16 -14.19 -25.45
C THR A 196 20.45 -12.87 -25.11
N ASP A 197 20.29 -11.98 -26.09
CA ASP A 197 19.48 -10.76 -25.92
C ASP A 197 18.02 -11.13 -25.62
N ARG A 198 17.49 -10.60 -24.51
CA ARG A 198 16.10 -10.80 -24.08
C ARG A 198 15.10 -10.41 -25.16
N LYS A 199 15.41 -9.41 -25.98
CA LYS A 199 14.55 -8.99 -27.10
C LYS A 199 14.43 -10.08 -28.16
N GLU A 200 15.53 -10.73 -28.51
CA GLU A 200 15.56 -11.81 -29.49
C GLU A 200 14.85 -13.06 -28.98
N LEU A 201 14.99 -13.35 -27.68
CA LEU A 201 14.23 -14.40 -27.01
C LEU A 201 12.72 -14.14 -27.08
N LEU A 202 12.27 -12.92 -26.77
CA LEU A 202 10.86 -12.56 -26.85
C LEU A 202 10.30 -12.70 -28.28
N LEU A 203 11.05 -12.26 -29.29
CA LEU A 203 10.67 -12.42 -30.69
C LEU A 203 10.64 -13.89 -31.12
N THR A 204 11.54 -14.71 -30.59
CA THR A 204 11.57 -16.15 -30.87
C THR A 204 10.36 -16.84 -30.24
N LEU A 205 10.06 -16.54 -28.98
CA LEU A 205 8.84 -17.02 -28.32
C LEU A 205 7.58 -16.55 -29.07
N LEU A 206 7.58 -15.33 -29.62
CA LEU A 206 6.42 -14.85 -30.39
C LEU A 206 6.21 -15.67 -31.66
N ARG A 207 7.30 -16.03 -32.35
CA ARG A 207 7.25 -16.92 -33.51
C ARG A 207 6.76 -18.32 -33.12
N THR A 208 7.19 -18.87 -31.98
CA THR A 208 6.70 -20.17 -31.50
C THR A 208 5.22 -20.10 -31.12
N LEU A 209 4.76 -19.01 -30.50
CA LEU A 209 3.35 -18.79 -30.20
C LEU A 209 2.48 -18.75 -31.48
N LEU A 210 2.92 -18.02 -32.50
CA LEU A 210 2.20 -17.94 -33.77
C LEU A 210 2.18 -19.29 -34.51
N GLN A 211 3.29 -20.02 -34.50
CA GLN A 211 3.38 -21.35 -35.10
C GLN A 211 2.44 -22.33 -34.40
N THR A 212 2.44 -22.34 -33.08
CA THR A 212 1.59 -23.23 -32.27
C THR A 212 0.11 -22.89 -32.41
N TYR A 213 -0.25 -21.61 -32.51
CA TYR A 213 -1.60 -21.18 -32.85
C TYR A 213 -2.04 -21.71 -34.21
N ARG A 214 -1.19 -21.58 -35.24
CA ARG A 214 -1.48 -22.13 -36.58
C ARG A 214 -1.72 -23.63 -36.53
N GLU A 215 -0.90 -24.37 -35.79
CA GLU A 215 -1.04 -25.81 -35.65
C GLU A 215 -2.33 -26.20 -34.92
N ILE A 216 -2.70 -25.49 -33.85
CA ILE A 216 -3.98 -25.69 -33.14
C ILE A 216 -5.17 -25.46 -34.08
N THR A 217 -5.15 -24.40 -34.89
CA THR A 217 -6.24 -24.17 -35.86
C THR A 217 -6.33 -25.29 -36.90
N GLY A 218 -5.19 -25.87 -37.29
CA GLY A 218 -5.14 -27.03 -38.18
C GLY A 218 -5.70 -28.31 -37.53
N ASP A 219 -5.49 -28.49 -36.23
CA ASP A 219 -5.98 -29.67 -35.50
C ASP A 219 -7.45 -29.57 -35.11
N LEU A 220 -7.95 -28.36 -34.85
CA LEU A 220 -9.37 -28.11 -34.62
C LEU A 220 -10.22 -28.40 -35.86
N LEU A 221 -9.63 -28.31 -37.06
CA LEU A 221 -10.28 -28.67 -38.31
C LEU A 221 -10.27 -30.19 -38.58
N LYS A 222 -9.50 -30.96 -37.81
CA LYS A 222 -9.48 -32.43 -37.86
C LYS A 222 -10.45 -32.98 -36.79
N PRO A 223 -11.04 -34.17 -37.02
CA PRO A 223 -11.82 -34.83 -35.96
C PRO A 223 -10.91 -35.12 -34.76
N ALA A 224 -11.44 -34.92 -33.55
CA ALA A 224 -10.69 -35.16 -32.32
C ALA A 224 -10.19 -36.62 -32.28
N GLN A 225 -8.86 -36.78 -32.24
CA GLN A 225 -8.20 -38.07 -32.05
C GLN A 225 -7.67 -38.13 -30.61
N PRO A 226 -8.46 -38.62 -29.64
CA PRO A 226 -7.97 -38.83 -28.29
C PRO A 226 -6.98 -39.99 -28.27
N TYR A 227 -5.90 -39.83 -27.51
CA TYR A 227 -4.96 -40.89 -27.19
C TYR A 227 -4.69 -40.93 -25.69
N ASP A 228 -4.35 -42.11 -25.21
CA ASP A 228 -4.09 -42.34 -23.80
C ASP A 228 -2.64 -42.00 -23.47
N VAL A 229 -2.47 -41.12 -22.49
CA VAL A 229 -1.16 -40.72 -21.95
C VAL A 229 -1.07 -41.23 -20.52
N TRP A 230 -0.05 -42.03 -20.25
CA TRP A 230 0.28 -42.48 -18.91
C TRP A 230 0.89 -41.31 -18.12
N VAL A 231 0.25 -40.94 -17.01
CA VAL A 231 0.76 -39.93 -16.08
C VAL A 231 1.16 -40.64 -14.78
N PRO A 232 2.45 -40.60 -14.39
CA PRO A 232 2.90 -41.15 -13.11
C PRO A 232 2.22 -40.43 -11.94
N ALA A 233 1.93 -41.17 -10.87
CA ALA A 233 1.45 -40.55 -9.64
C ALA A 233 2.57 -39.72 -8.99
N VAL A 234 2.28 -38.47 -8.63
CA VAL A 234 3.21 -37.62 -7.87
C VAL A 234 3.07 -38.00 -6.38
N PRO A 235 4.17 -38.36 -5.68
CA PRO A 235 4.12 -38.64 -4.25
C PRO A 235 3.68 -37.41 -3.46
N ASP A 236 2.85 -37.61 -2.43
CA ASP A 236 2.46 -36.51 -1.55
C ASP A 236 3.70 -36.02 -0.76
N PRO A 237 4.08 -34.73 -0.89
CA PRO A 237 5.26 -34.18 -0.23
C PRO A 237 5.16 -34.17 1.31
N SER A 238 3.98 -34.41 1.90
CA SER A 238 3.78 -34.46 3.34
C SER A 238 4.09 -35.83 4.00
N LEU A 239 4.29 -36.88 3.20
CA LEU A 239 4.52 -38.25 3.69
C LEU A 239 6.01 -38.58 3.87
N THR A 240 6.32 -39.55 4.74
CA THR A 240 7.71 -40.01 4.91
C THR A 240 8.22 -40.72 3.65
N PRO A 241 9.56 -40.77 3.40
CA PRO A 241 10.11 -41.42 2.20
C PRO A 241 9.67 -42.88 2.01
N GLU A 242 9.50 -43.62 3.11
CA GLU A 242 9.00 -45.00 3.09
C GLU A 242 7.51 -45.08 2.69
N GLN A 243 6.68 -44.16 3.18
CA GLN A 243 5.27 -44.06 2.83
C GLN A 243 5.07 -43.60 1.39
N GLN A 244 5.91 -42.68 0.88
CA GLN A 244 5.91 -42.29 -0.53
C GLN A 244 6.26 -43.48 -1.42
N GLN A 245 7.23 -44.31 -1.04
CA GLN A 245 7.60 -45.50 -1.80
C GLN A 245 6.47 -46.56 -1.81
N GLN A 246 5.77 -46.74 -0.69
CA GLN A 246 4.58 -47.60 -0.62
C GLN A 246 3.39 -47.04 -1.42
N GLN A 247 3.21 -45.72 -1.45
CA GLN A 247 2.17 -45.07 -2.26
C GLN A 247 2.44 -45.24 -3.75
N MET A 248 3.70 -45.08 -4.20
CA MET A 248 4.08 -45.35 -5.59
C MET A 248 3.93 -46.83 -5.97
N ALA A 249 4.16 -47.75 -5.03
CA ALA A 249 3.95 -49.18 -5.26
C ALA A 249 2.47 -49.58 -5.36
N THR A 250 1.59 -48.88 -4.62
CA THR A 250 0.14 -49.15 -4.63
C THR A 250 -0.61 -48.39 -5.71
N ASN A 251 -0.14 -47.21 -6.10
CA ASN A 251 -0.73 -46.39 -7.15
C ASN A 251 0.35 -45.81 -8.08
N PRO A 252 0.81 -46.57 -9.09
CA PRO A 252 1.92 -46.16 -9.94
C PRO A 252 1.58 -45.04 -10.95
N GLY A 253 0.29 -44.76 -11.19
CA GLY A 253 -0.14 -43.73 -12.12
C GLY A 253 -1.55 -43.99 -12.68
N PHE A 254 -1.98 -43.11 -13.57
CA PHE A 254 -3.29 -43.17 -14.20
C PHE A 254 -3.21 -42.84 -15.70
N TRP A 255 -4.04 -43.51 -16.49
CA TRP A 255 -4.22 -43.23 -17.91
C TRP A 255 -5.15 -42.02 -18.09
N THR A 256 -4.61 -40.92 -18.58
CA THR A 256 -5.39 -39.72 -18.91
C THR A 256 -5.65 -39.66 -20.40
N GLN A 257 -6.88 -39.35 -20.80
CA GLN A 257 -7.16 -39.00 -22.19
C GLN A 257 -6.63 -37.61 -22.50
N SER A 258 -5.78 -37.53 -23.52
CA SER A 258 -5.28 -36.29 -24.08
C SER A 258 -5.55 -36.22 -25.58
N THR A 259 -5.43 -35.03 -26.15
CA THR A 259 -5.67 -34.75 -27.57
C THR A 259 -4.55 -33.83 -28.03
N GLU A 260 -4.17 -33.92 -29.30
CA GLU A 260 -3.12 -33.07 -29.87
C GLU A 260 -3.40 -31.57 -29.60
N ALA A 261 -4.65 -31.13 -29.77
CA ALA A 261 -5.08 -29.78 -29.45
C ALA A 261 -4.86 -29.39 -27.97
N LYS A 262 -5.05 -30.31 -27.03
CA LYS A 262 -4.84 -30.09 -25.58
C LYS A 262 -3.35 -29.93 -25.26
N ASP A 263 -2.49 -30.71 -25.88
CA ASP A 263 -1.05 -30.63 -25.65
C ASP A 263 -0.45 -29.38 -26.29
N ARG A 264 -0.92 -28.99 -27.48
CA ARG A 264 -0.56 -27.70 -28.09
C ARG A 264 -1.04 -26.52 -27.26
N LEU A 265 -2.23 -26.60 -26.66
CA LEU A 265 -2.74 -25.56 -25.76
C LEU A 265 -1.89 -25.42 -24.50
N LYS A 266 -1.48 -26.53 -23.87
CA LYS A 266 -0.53 -26.51 -22.75
C LYS A 266 0.81 -25.89 -23.16
N HIS A 267 1.32 -26.26 -24.34
CA HIS A 267 2.56 -25.66 -24.84
C HIS A 267 2.41 -24.15 -25.08
N MET A 268 1.29 -23.70 -25.66
CA MET A 268 0.95 -22.29 -25.81
C MET A 268 0.89 -21.57 -24.46
N GLN A 269 0.24 -22.15 -23.45
CA GLN A 269 0.22 -21.61 -22.09
C GLN A 269 1.64 -21.44 -21.54
N ASN A 270 2.49 -22.46 -21.69
CA ASN A 270 3.89 -22.39 -21.25
C ASN A 270 4.66 -21.28 -21.98
N VAL A 271 4.48 -21.13 -23.30
CA VAL A 271 5.10 -20.05 -24.09
C VAL A 271 4.69 -18.69 -23.57
N VAL A 272 3.40 -18.47 -23.30
CA VAL A 272 2.89 -17.19 -22.78
C VAL A 272 3.44 -16.89 -21.39
N VAL A 273 3.50 -17.88 -20.50
CA VAL A 273 4.08 -17.66 -19.16
C VAL A 273 5.57 -17.35 -19.24
N ASN A 274 6.31 -18.06 -20.09
CA ASN A 274 7.73 -17.77 -20.37
C ASN A 274 7.93 -16.34 -20.89
N MET A 275 7.07 -15.86 -21.82
CA MET A 275 7.10 -14.48 -22.28
C MET A 275 6.82 -13.48 -21.15
N GLN A 276 5.80 -13.75 -20.34
CA GLN A 276 5.41 -12.88 -19.24
C GLN A 276 6.56 -12.70 -18.25
N PHE A 277 7.29 -13.78 -17.95
CA PHE A 277 8.46 -13.73 -17.09
C PHE A 277 9.57 -12.84 -17.68
N LEU A 278 9.91 -13.01 -18.97
CA LEU A 278 10.88 -12.16 -19.65
C LEU A 278 10.45 -10.67 -19.67
N ILE A 279 9.16 -10.39 -19.84
CA ILE A 279 8.62 -9.02 -19.77
C ILE A 279 8.76 -8.46 -18.35
N ASN A 280 8.46 -9.27 -17.34
CA ASN A 280 8.58 -8.88 -15.94
C ASN A 280 10.03 -8.51 -15.58
N GLU A 281 11.01 -9.24 -16.09
CA GLU A 281 12.44 -8.91 -15.93
C GLU A 281 12.84 -7.58 -16.58
N LEU A 282 12.15 -7.16 -17.65
CA LEU A 282 12.45 -5.90 -18.34
C LEU A 282 11.84 -4.67 -17.64
N ARG A 283 10.91 -4.85 -16.69
CA ARG A 283 10.23 -3.74 -16.00
C ARG A 283 11.17 -2.79 -15.26
N PRO A 284 12.20 -3.24 -14.51
CA PRO A 284 13.14 -2.33 -13.85
C PRO A 284 13.94 -1.49 -14.85
N VAL A 285 14.31 -2.06 -16.00
CA VAL A 285 15.01 -1.33 -17.07
C VAL A 285 14.11 -0.28 -17.69
N GLN A 286 12.85 -0.64 -17.98
CA GLN A 286 11.84 0.31 -18.48
C GLN A 286 11.60 1.46 -17.50
N ALA A 287 11.50 1.18 -16.19
CA ALA A 287 11.32 2.20 -15.16
C ALA A 287 12.49 3.20 -15.14
N LYS A 288 13.73 2.70 -15.26
CA LYS A 288 14.93 3.55 -15.34
C LYS A 288 14.93 4.46 -16.57
N GLU A 289 14.62 3.92 -17.75
CA GLU A 289 14.55 4.73 -18.97
C GLU A 289 13.39 5.73 -18.93
N THR A 290 12.25 5.35 -18.35
CA THR A 290 11.11 6.25 -18.13
C THR A 290 11.48 7.40 -17.21
N LEU A 291 12.17 7.11 -16.10
CA LEU A 291 12.65 8.13 -15.17
C LEU A 291 13.65 9.08 -15.85
N LYS A 292 14.60 8.54 -16.61
CA LYS A 292 15.57 9.34 -17.36
C LYS A 292 14.88 10.28 -18.35
N LEU A 293 13.86 9.81 -19.06
CA LEU A 293 13.05 10.64 -19.96
C LEU A 293 12.35 11.78 -19.19
N ILE A 294 11.71 11.47 -18.06
CA ILE A 294 11.05 12.48 -17.21
C ILE A 294 12.06 13.54 -16.74
N MET A 295 13.24 13.12 -16.28
CA MET A 295 14.28 14.06 -15.83
C MET A 295 14.81 14.92 -16.97
N GLN A 296 14.99 14.36 -18.17
CA GLN A 296 15.37 15.13 -19.36
C GLN A 296 14.32 16.17 -19.72
N MET A 297 13.02 15.80 -19.67
CA MET A 297 11.92 16.74 -19.90
C MET A 297 11.90 17.87 -18.87
N GLN A 298 12.14 17.56 -17.60
CA GLN A 298 12.24 18.57 -16.54
C GLN A 298 13.40 19.54 -16.78
N LEU A 299 14.58 19.03 -17.16
CA LEU A 299 15.74 19.85 -17.48
C LEU A 299 15.46 20.77 -18.68
N GLU A 300 14.86 20.25 -19.74
CA GLU A 300 14.53 21.02 -20.93
C GLU A 300 13.52 22.14 -20.59
N ARG A 301 12.48 21.82 -19.82
CA ARG A 301 11.53 22.81 -19.31
C ARG A 301 12.22 23.91 -18.50
N ARG A 302 13.11 23.56 -17.57
CA ARG A 302 13.85 24.56 -16.76
C ARG A 302 14.77 25.43 -17.61
N LYS A 303 15.41 24.87 -18.63
CA LYS A 303 16.22 25.65 -19.58
C LYS A 303 15.38 26.64 -20.36
N GLN A 304 14.20 26.23 -20.85
CA GLN A 304 13.27 27.11 -21.57
C GLN A 304 12.72 28.22 -20.66
N GLU A 305 12.33 27.90 -19.43
CA GLU A 305 11.91 28.89 -18.42
C GLU A 305 13.02 29.91 -18.14
N THR A 306 14.26 29.45 -17.95
CA THR A 306 15.41 30.32 -17.69
C THR A 306 15.73 31.22 -18.89
N LYS A 307 15.65 30.67 -20.11
CA LYS A 307 15.83 31.43 -21.35
C LYS A 307 14.77 32.53 -21.46
N LEU A 308 13.50 32.20 -21.24
CA LEU A 308 12.40 33.17 -21.29
C LEU A 308 12.55 34.27 -20.24
N ILE A 309 12.99 33.93 -19.02
CA ILE A 309 13.28 34.92 -17.98
C ILE A 309 14.44 35.82 -18.41
N ARG A 310 15.50 35.25 -18.99
CA ARG A 310 16.65 36.01 -19.49
C ARG A 310 16.24 37.00 -20.58
N ASP A 311 15.46 36.56 -21.56
CA ASP A 311 14.96 37.38 -22.66
C ASP A 311 14.08 38.53 -22.13
N LYS A 312 13.20 38.26 -21.15
CA LYS A 312 12.38 39.29 -20.49
C LYS A 312 13.23 40.30 -19.72
N CYS A 313 14.23 39.84 -18.96
CA CYS A 313 15.14 40.71 -18.22
C CYS A 313 15.96 41.61 -19.16
N GLU A 314 16.40 41.10 -20.30
CA GLU A 314 17.11 41.87 -21.32
C GLU A 314 16.20 42.96 -21.94
N SER A 315 14.97 42.60 -22.31
CA SER A 315 13.99 43.57 -22.79
C SER A 315 13.67 44.66 -21.75
N MET A 316 13.52 44.28 -20.47
CA MET A 316 13.28 45.22 -19.38
C MET A 316 14.48 46.16 -19.16
N ARG A 317 15.72 45.64 -19.20
CA ARG A 317 16.94 46.47 -19.11
C ARG A 317 17.02 47.49 -20.24
N SER A 318 16.79 47.05 -21.48
CA SER A 318 16.78 47.95 -22.65
C SER A 318 15.75 49.07 -22.50
N ARG A 319 14.54 48.74 -22.00
CA ARG A 319 13.49 49.73 -21.74
C ARG A 319 13.87 50.74 -20.66
N VAL A 320 14.52 50.28 -19.59
CA VAL A 320 15.00 51.15 -18.51
C VAL A 320 16.11 52.08 -19.01
N GLU A 321 17.02 51.59 -19.86
CA GLU A 321 18.06 52.41 -20.49
C GLU A 321 17.47 53.47 -21.43
N GLU A 322 16.47 53.11 -22.23
CA GLU A 322 15.74 54.06 -23.09
C GLU A 322 15.08 55.16 -22.25
N LEU A 323 14.37 54.79 -21.19
CA LEU A 323 13.75 55.75 -20.27
C LEU A 323 14.79 56.65 -19.60
N LYS A 324 15.93 56.09 -19.15
CA LYS A 324 17.04 56.88 -18.61
C LYS A 324 17.60 57.87 -19.63
N ALA A 325 17.76 57.45 -20.89
CA ALA A 325 18.25 58.32 -21.96
C ALA A 325 17.25 59.45 -22.30
N MET A 326 15.94 59.16 -22.29
CA MET A 326 14.89 60.17 -22.43
C MET A 326 14.94 61.19 -21.29
N LEU A 327 15.07 60.72 -20.04
CA LEU A 327 15.16 61.57 -18.85
C LEU A 327 16.43 62.44 -18.86
N ALA A 328 17.56 61.87 -19.28
CA ALA A 328 18.82 62.60 -19.45
C ALA A 328 18.74 63.69 -20.53
N LYS A 329 18.00 63.45 -21.63
CA LYS A 329 17.72 64.48 -22.65
C LYS A 329 16.85 65.61 -22.11
N GLN A 330 15.89 65.30 -21.24
CA GLN A 330 14.98 66.28 -20.63
C GLN A 330 15.67 67.14 -19.56
N SER A 331 16.73 66.63 -18.92
CA SER A 331 17.48 67.31 -17.86
C SER A 331 18.60 68.26 -18.37
N ARG A 332 18.87 68.32 -19.68
CA ARG A 332 19.80 69.32 -20.25
C ARG A 332 19.02 70.59 -20.60
N PRO A 333 19.30 71.74 -19.95
CA PRO A 333 18.63 73.02 -20.24
C PRO A 333 19.01 73.58 -21.61
#